data_AF-A0A8S9PRH0-F1
#
_entry.id   AF-A0A8S9PRH0-F1
#
_cell.length_a   1.000
_cell.length_b   1.000
_cell.length_c   1.000
_cell.angle_alpha   90.00
_cell.angle_beta   90.00
_cell.angle_gamma   90.00
#
_symmetry.space_group_name_H-M   'P 1'
#
loop_
_entity.id
_entity.type
_entity.pdbx_description
1 polymer ?
#
loop_
_entity_poly.entity_id
_entity_poly.type
_entity_poly.pdbx_seq_one_letter_code
_entity_poly.pdbx_strand_id
1 'polypeptide(L)' 'MGSSPRFDKYGCQFGMGKAVAVRSGYGGKFDGKVSAYPGREGGGSIDLEVCLLPEFMEALESDQEFMSLVSSSQN' A
#
# COMPACT_ATOMS: atom_id res chain seq x y z
N MET A 1 11.07 -6.52 3.09
CA MET A 1 9.65 -6.37 3.48
C MET A 1 9.53 -5.63 4.81
N GLY A 2 8.53 -4.77 4.98
CA GLY A 2 8.19 -4.12 6.24
C GLY A 2 6.68 -3.93 6.39
N SER A 3 6.20 -3.70 7.62
CA SER A 3 4.77 -3.75 7.97
C SER A 3 4.13 -5.12 7.69
N SER A 4 2.98 -5.41 8.29
CA SER A 4 2.22 -6.63 8.04
C SER A 4 0.75 -6.27 7.95
N PRO A 5 0.02 -6.79 6.93
CA PRO A 5 -1.40 -6.52 6.75
C PRO A 5 -2.26 -7.11 7.86
N ARG A 6 -1.68 -7.94 8.74
CA ARG A 6 -2.37 -8.52 9.90
C ARG A 6 -2.50 -7.55 11.07
N PHE A 7 -1.76 -6.45 11.08
CA PHE A 7 -1.90 -5.43 12.13
C PHE A 7 -3.02 -4.47 11.77
N ASP A 8 -3.95 -4.27 12.71
CA ASP A 8 -5.03 -3.31 12.54
C ASP A 8 -4.50 -1.87 12.60
N LYS A 9 -4.23 -1.31 11.41
CA LYS A 9 -3.77 0.07 11.24
C LYS A 9 -4.93 1.08 11.23
N TYR A 10 -6.16 0.63 11.02
CA TYR A 10 -7.33 1.50 10.93
C TYR A 10 -8.18 1.52 12.21
N GLY A 11 -7.91 0.65 13.18
CA GLY A 11 -8.61 0.59 14.46
C GLY A 11 -8.43 1.82 15.34
N CYS A 12 -7.32 2.55 15.17
CA CYS A 12 -7.10 3.81 15.88
C CYS A 12 -7.95 4.93 15.26
N GLN A 13 -9.03 5.33 15.97
CA GLN A 13 -9.87 6.46 15.61
C GLN A 13 -9.78 7.54 16.69
N PHE A 14 -9.45 8.77 16.30
CA PHE A 14 -9.27 9.90 17.22
C PHE A 14 -10.51 10.82 17.29
N GLY A 15 -11.71 10.26 17.06
CA GLY A 15 -12.96 11.02 17.01
C GLY A 15 -13.27 11.67 15.65
N MET A 16 -12.40 11.49 14.65
CA MET A 16 -12.59 11.96 13.26
C MET A 16 -13.03 10.84 12.30
N GLY A 17 -13.39 9.67 12.84
CA GLY A 17 -13.69 8.46 12.08
C GLY A 17 -12.43 7.69 11.65
N LYS A 18 -12.62 6.77 10.69
CA LYS A 18 -11.56 5.89 10.15
C LYS A 18 -10.63 6.67 9.23
N ALA A 19 -9.32 6.42 9.34
CA ALA A 19 -8.34 7.03 8.45
C ALA A 19 -8.62 6.74 6.96
N VAL A 20 -8.23 7.66 6.09
CA VAL A 20 -8.41 7.55 4.62
C VAL A 20 -7.41 6.58 4.00
N ALA A 21 -6.16 6.58 4.47
CA ALA A 21 -5.12 5.67 4.00
C ALA A 21 -4.00 5.54 5.04
N VAL A 22 -3.31 4.40 5.01
CA VAL A 22 -2.08 4.17 5.79
C VAL A 22 -0.88 4.37 4.87
N ARG A 23 0.13 5.11 5.34
CA ARG A 23 1.38 5.35 4.59
C ARG A 23 2.59 5.18 5.49
N SER A 24 3.74 4.86 4.89
CA SER A 24 5.01 4.87 5.62
C SER A 24 5.62 6.27 5.63
N GLY A 25 6.46 6.53 6.64
CA GLY A 25 7.33 7.71 6.66
C GLY A 25 8.44 7.61 5.61
N TYR A 26 9.20 8.68 5.44
CA TYR A 26 10.26 8.76 4.42
C TYR A 26 11.45 7.80 4.68
N GLY A 27 11.69 7.42 5.94
CA GLY A 27 12.82 6.56 6.31
C GLY A 27 12.70 5.13 5.80
N GLY A 28 13.83 4.54 5.38
CA GLY A 28 13.90 3.12 5.00
C GLY A 28 13.25 2.79 3.65
N LYS A 29 13.10 3.78 2.77
CA LYS A 29 12.75 3.61 1.36
C LYS A 29 14.03 3.38 0.56
N PHE A 30 14.13 2.22 -0.06
CA PHE A 30 15.22 1.82 -0.95
C PHE A 30 14.64 0.96 -2.05
N ASP A 31 15.38 0.79 -3.14
CA ASP A 31 14.93 -0.03 -4.27
C ASP A 31 14.58 -1.46 -3.86
N GLY A 32 13.43 -1.95 -4.31
CA GLY A 32 12.89 -3.26 -3.93
C GLY A 32 12.19 -3.29 -2.56
N LYS A 33 12.05 -2.15 -1.86
CA LYS A 33 11.29 -2.11 -0.61
C LYS A 33 9.79 -2.21 -0.90
N VAL A 34 9.19 -3.29 -0.44
CA VAL A 34 7.73 -3.46 -0.40
C VAL A 34 7.24 -3.45 1.05
N SER A 35 6.21 -2.66 1.30
CA SER A 35 5.45 -2.63 2.56
C SER A 35 3.99 -2.93 2.30
N ALA A 36 3.40 -3.77 3.16
CA ALA A 36 2.00 -4.16 3.04
C ALA A 36 1.18 -3.70 4.25
N TYR A 37 -0.02 -3.20 3.97
CA TYR A 37 -0.98 -2.70 4.94
C TYR A 37 -2.32 -3.39 4.74
N PRO A 38 -3.16 -3.54 5.78
CA PRO A 38 -4.54 -3.93 5.53
C PRO A 38 -5.19 -2.91 4.60
N GLY A 39 -6.07 -3.33 3.70
CA GLY A 39 -6.86 -2.41 2.88
C GLY A 39 -7.96 -1.74 3.72
N ARG A 40 -8.26 -0.48 3.40
CA ARG A 40 -9.24 0.32 4.16
C ARG A 40 -10.60 -0.33 4.25
N GLU A 41 -11.13 -0.85 3.15
CA GLU A 41 -12.48 -1.43 3.13
C GLU A 41 -12.55 -2.81 3.81
N GLY A 42 -11.40 -3.37 4.20
CA GLY A 42 -11.34 -4.70 4.81
C GLY A 42 -11.57 -5.81 3.78
N GLY A 43 -12.20 -6.92 4.19
CA GLY A 43 -12.53 -8.02 3.27
C GLY A 43 -11.32 -8.80 2.74
N GLY A 44 -10.16 -8.70 3.39
CA GLY A 44 -8.92 -9.32 2.94
C GLY A 44 -8.15 -8.51 1.88
N SER A 45 -8.59 -7.29 1.57
CA SER A 45 -7.84 -6.35 0.72
C SER A 45 -6.53 -5.91 1.39
N ILE A 46 -5.56 -5.51 0.57
CA ILE A 46 -4.21 -5.11 0.99
C ILE A 46 -3.81 -3.86 0.20
N ASP A 47 -3.31 -2.85 0.91
CA ASP A 47 -2.65 -1.70 0.29
C ASP A 47 -1.14 -1.96 0.26
N LEU A 48 -0.52 -1.83 -0.91
CA LEU A 48 0.92 -2.02 -1.09
C LEU A 48 1.62 -0.67 -1.31
N GLU A 49 2.67 -0.42 -0.55
CA GLU A 49 3.63 0.63 -0.83
C GLU A 49 4.91 0.00 -1.39
N VAL A 50 5.21 0.31 -2.65
CA VAL A 50 6.35 -0.22 -3.40
C VAL A 50 7.32 0.93 -3.69
N CYS A 51 8.60 0.74 -3.36
CA CYS A 51 9.67 1.67 -3.71
C CYS A 51 10.62 0.98 -4.68
N LEU A 52 10.71 1.51 -5.89
CA LEU A 52 11.54 1.00 -6.97
C LEU A 52 12.28 2.16 -7.64
N LEU A 53 13.40 1.85 -8.30
CA LEU A 53 13.99 2.76 -9.27
C LEU A 53 12.99 3.07 -10.39
N PRO A 54 13.07 4.25 -11.03
CA PRO A 54 12.11 4.66 -12.06
C PRO A 54 11.92 3.63 -13.17
N GLU A 55 13.01 3.03 -13.65
CA GLU A 55 12.99 2.00 -14.70
C GLU A 55 12.19 0.75 -14.32
N PHE A 56 12.26 0.31 -13.06
CA PHE A 56 11.53 -0.86 -12.58
C PHE A 56 10.08 -0.53 -12.23
N MET A 57 9.83 0.71 -11.78
CA MET A 57 8.47 1.18 -11.57
C MET A 57 7.71 1.25 -12.89
N GLU A 58 8.32 1.79 -13.94
CA GLU A 58 7.72 1.85 -15.28
C GLU A 58 7.40 0.45 -15.84
N ALA A 59 8.31 -0.51 -15.64
CA ALA A 59 8.07 -1.89 -16.02
C ALA A 59 6.90 -2.53 -15.26
N LEU A 60 6.80 -2.28 -13.94
CA LEU A 60 5.72 -2.79 -13.09
C LEU A 60 4.36 -2.18 -13.48
N GLU A 61 4.32 -0.87 -13.76
CA GLU A 61 3.11 -0.16 -14.17
C GLU A 61 2.64 -0.56 -15.58
N SER A 62 3.57 -1.06 -16.42
CA SER A 62 3.26 -1.56 -17.77
C SER A 62 2.82 -3.03 -17.78
N ASP A 63 2.97 -3.76 -16.67
CA ASP A 63 2.55 -5.15 -16.55
C ASP A 63 1.02 -5.25 -16.40
N GLN A 64 0.35 -5.70 -17.46
CA GLN A 64 -1.11 -5.82 -17.49
C GLN A 64 -1.63 -6.92 -16.55
N GLU A 65 -0.88 -8.00 -16.35
CA GLU A 65 -1.29 -9.07 -15.44
C GLU A 65 -1.32 -8.53 -14.01
N PHE A 66 -0.26 -7.84 -13.61
CA PHE A 66 -0.18 -7.22 -12.28
C PHE A 66 -1.23 -6.11 -12.12
N MET A 67 -1.31 -5.18 -13.07
CA MET A 67 -2.22 -4.04 -12.99
C MET A 67 -3.69 -4.44 -13.04
N SER A 68 -4.04 -5.61 -13.60
CA SER A 68 -5.41 -6.14 -13.53
C SER A 68 -5.89 -6.43 -12.09
N LEU A 69 -4.95 -6.63 -11.15
CA LEU A 69 -5.24 -6.88 -9.74
C LEU A 69 -5.21 -5.60 -8.89
N VAL A 70 -4.66 -4.51 -9.42
CA VAL A 70 -4.54 -3.24 -8.71
C VAL A 70 -5.83 -2.45 -8.87
N SER A 71 -6.43 -2.07 -7.74
CA SER A 71 -7.60 -1.17 -7.74
C SER A 71 -7.13 0.29 -7.77
N SER A 72 -7.72 1.10 -8.66
CA SER A 72 -7.60 2.55 -8.57
C SER A 72 -8.36 3.02 -7.33
N SER A 73 -7.68 3.78 -6.45
CA SER A 73 -8.33 4.38 -5.29
C SER A 73 -9.38 5.37 -5.82
N GLN A 74 -10.68 5.04 -5.66
CA GLN A 74 -11.76 6.00 -5.87
C GLN A 74 -11.68 7.00 -4.72
N ASN A 75 -11.25 8.21 -5.05
CA ASN A 75 -11.16 9.33 -4.11
C ASN A 75 -12.54 9.98 -3.95
#